data_AF-A0A951Z725-F1
#
_entry.id   AF-A0A951Z725-F1
#
_cell.length_a   1.000
_cell.length_b   1.000
_cell.length_c   1.000
_cell.angle_alpha   90.00
_cell.angle_beta   90.00
_cell.angle_gamma   90.00
#
_symmetry.space_group_name_H-M   'P 1'
#
loop_
_entity.id
_entity.type
_entity.pdbx_description
1 polymer ?
#
loop_
_entity_poly.entity_id
_entity_poly.type
_entity_poly.pdbx_seq_one_letter_code
_entity_poly.pdbx_strand_id
1 'polypeptide(L)' 'MTVRLHGRTERQWEVARLVADGLSNKEIAIELCIEPSTVGSHVHEILGLLGFRKRSQIAAWVVGAMTKLPPNDG' A
#
# COMPACT_ATOMS: atom_id res chain seq x y z
N MET A 1 -20.52 -3.04 17.94
CA MET A 1 -20.09 -2.01 16.97
C MET A 1 -19.08 -2.68 16.05
N THR A 2 -19.57 -3.22 14.92
CA THR A 2 -18.84 -4.19 14.08
C THR A 2 -17.85 -3.46 13.18
N VAL A 3 -16.55 -3.67 13.38
CA VAL A 3 -15.51 -3.05 12.53
C VAL A 3 -15.43 -3.81 11.21
N ARG A 4 -15.95 -3.20 10.13
CA ARG A 4 -15.77 -3.67 8.75
C ARG A 4 -14.31 -3.41 8.32
N LEU A 5 -13.40 -4.36 8.56
CA LEU A 5 -12.00 -4.26 8.09
C LEU A 5 -11.74 -4.94 6.74
N HIS A 6 -12.69 -5.71 6.20
CA HIS A 6 -12.44 -6.60 5.07
C HIS A 6 -12.23 -5.89 3.71
N GLY A 7 -12.71 -4.65 3.52
CA GLY A 7 -12.55 -3.92 2.24
C GLY A 7 -11.28 -3.06 2.14
N ARG A 8 -10.49 -2.92 3.21
CA ARG A 8 -9.32 -2.02 3.23
C ARG A 8 -8.07 -2.68 2.65
N THR A 9 -7.94 -4.00 2.80
CA THR A 9 -6.73 -4.77 2.42
C THR A 9 -6.63 -5.03 0.92
N GLU A 10 -7.75 -5.26 0.22
CA GLU A 10 -7.75 -5.46 -1.24
C GLU A 10 -7.25 -4.19 -1.94
N ARG A 11 -7.79 -3.03 -1.54
CA ARG A 11 -7.41 -1.75 -2.14
C ARG A 11 -5.96 -1.37 -1.87
N GLN A 12 -5.47 -1.67 -0.67
CA GLN A 12 -4.06 -1.47 -0.32
C GLN A 12 -3.14 -2.36 -1.15
N TRP A 13 -3.56 -3.60 -1.45
CA TRP A 13 -2.80 -4.49 -2.33
C TRP A 13 -2.75 -3.99 -3.79
N GLU A 14 -3.86 -3.50 -4.34
CA GLU A 14 -3.88 -2.89 -5.67
C GLU A 14 -2.91 -1.70 -5.75
N VAL A 15 -2.97 -0.80 -4.76
CA VAL A 15 -2.05 0.34 -4.67
C VAL A 15 -0.60 -0.13 -4.54
N ALA A 16 -0.31 -1.14 -3.72
CA ALA A 16 1.04 -1.66 -3.54
C ALA A 16 1.63 -2.23 -4.85
N ARG A 17 0.82 -2.95 -5.63
CA ARG A 17 1.23 -3.46 -6.95
C ARG A 17 1.58 -2.34 -7.91
N LEU A 18 0.70 -1.36 -8.05
CA LEU A 18 0.95 -0.23 -8.95
C LEU A 18 2.14 0.64 -8.50
N VAL A 19 2.40 0.73 -7.19
CA VAL A 19 3.63 1.33 -6.66
C VAL A 19 4.87 0.54 -7.08
N ALA A 20 4.79 -0.80 -7.11
CA ALA A 20 5.87 -1.68 -7.55
C ALA A 20 6.12 -1.58 -9.07
N ASP A 21 5.07 -1.35 -9.85
CA ASP A 21 5.15 -1.00 -11.28
C ASP A 21 5.74 0.42 -11.51
N GLY A 22 5.99 1.19 -10.45
CA GLY A 22 6.65 2.49 -10.51
C GLY A 22 5.72 3.68 -10.68
N LEU A 23 4.40 3.47 -10.70
CA LEU A 23 3.43 4.55 -10.94
C LEU A 23 3.43 5.58 -9.80
N SER A 24 3.24 6.85 -10.15
CA SER A 24 3.00 7.94 -9.20
C SER A 24 1.59 7.90 -8.62
N ASN A 25 1.34 8.60 -7.50
CA ASN A 25 0.00 8.68 -6.91
C ASN A 25 -1.05 9.22 -7.89
N LYS A 26 -0.65 10.07 -8.85
CA LYS A 26 -1.55 10.60 -9.89
C LYS A 26 -1.93 9.52 -10.90
N GLU A 27 -0.96 8.73 -11.35
CA GLU A 27 -1.21 7.63 -12.30
C GLU A 27 -2.04 6.53 -11.64
N ILE A 28 -1.72 6.17 -10.39
CA ILE A 28 -2.51 5.21 -9.61
C ILE A 28 -3.95 5.72 -9.43
N ALA A 29 -4.12 7.01 -9.14
CA ALA A 29 -5.45 7.61 -8.99
C ALA A 29 -6.30 7.50 -10.27
N ILE A 30 -5.67 7.64 -11.43
CA ILE A 30 -6.32 7.46 -12.73
C ILE A 30 -6.73 6.00 -12.92
N GLU A 31 -5.81 5.06 -12.73
CA GLU A 31 -6.05 3.61 -12.89
C GLU A 31 -7.16 3.11 -11.95
N LEU A 32 -7.17 3.64 -10.73
CA LEU A 32 -8.08 3.23 -9.68
C LEU A 32 -9.37 4.07 -9.63
N CYS A 33 -9.50 5.12 -10.45
CA CYS A 33 -10.62 6.06 -10.45
C CYS A 33 -10.93 6.65 -9.05
N ILE A 34 -9.89 7.14 -8.37
CA ILE A 34 -9.97 7.77 -7.04
C ILE A 34 -9.11 9.04 -6.98
N GLU A 35 -9.17 9.81 -5.89
CA GLU A 35 -8.32 10.99 -5.76
C GLU A 35 -6.84 10.64 -5.45
N PRO A 36 -5.87 11.42 -5.98
CA PRO A 36 -4.45 11.24 -5.65
C PRO A 36 -4.13 11.31 -4.14
N SER A 37 -4.91 12.10 -3.40
CA SER A 37 -4.81 12.21 -1.94
C SER A 37 -5.19 10.89 -1.26
N THR A 38 -6.24 10.22 -1.74
CA THR A 38 -6.67 8.89 -1.26
C THR A 38 -5.60 7.83 -1.51
N VAL A 39 -4.94 7.87 -2.67
CA VAL A 39 -3.77 7.02 -2.94
C VAL A 39 -2.65 7.29 -1.94
N GLY A 40 -2.36 8.56 -1.66
CA GLY A 40 -1.38 8.96 -0.64
C GLY A 40 -1.70 8.39 0.74
N SER A 41 -2.97 8.42 1.15
CA SER A 41 -3.42 7.81 2.39
C SER A 41 -3.21 6.29 2.40
N HIS A 42 -3.55 5.59 1.31
CA HIS A 42 -3.30 4.15 1.20
C HIS A 42 -1.82 3.81 1.27
N VAL A 43 -0.95 4.55 0.58
CA VAL A 43 0.51 4.37 0.66
C VAL A 43 1.00 4.58 2.09
N HIS A 44 0.52 5.61 2.79
CA HIS A 44 0.88 5.86 4.18
C HIS A 44 0.43 4.72 5.12
N GLU A 45 -0.80 4.24 4.96
CA GLU A 45 -1.30 3.09 5.73
C GLU A 45 -0.45 1.83 5.47
N ILE A 46 -0.12 1.52 4.21
CA ILE A 46 0.74 0.38 3.85
C ILE A 46 2.12 0.51 4.50
N LEU A 47 2.73 1.70 4.44
CA LEU A 47 4.02 1.95 5.10
C LEU A 47 3.92 1.72 6.62
N GLY A 48 2.86 2.21 7.25
CA GLY A 48 2.61 2.01 8.68
C GLY A 48 2.47 0.53 9.03
N LEU A 49 1.65 -0.21 8.28
CA LEU A 49 1.41 -1.64 8.48
C LEU A 49 2.67 -2.48 8.31
N LEU A 50 3.53 -2.14 7.35
CA LEU A 50 4.77 -2.87 7.07
C LEU A 50 5.98 -2.36 7.88
N GLY A 51 5.81 -1.28 8.65
CA GLY A 51 6.91 -0.60 9.34
C GLY A 51 7.94 0.02 8.39
N PHE A 52 7.52 0.34 7.16
CA PHE A 52 8.36 0.97 6.16
C PHE A 52 8.37 2.49 6.31
N ARG A 53 9.36 3.13 5.70
CA ARG A 53 9.54 4.59 5.70
C ARG A 53 9.47 5.19 4.31
N LYS A 54 9.75 4.39 3.27
CA LYS A 54 9.83 4.84 1.88
C LYS A 54 8.98 3.96 0.98
N ARG A 55 8.30 4.57 0.00
CA ARG A 55 7.52 3.87 -1.02
C ARG A 55 8.32 2.83 -1.80
N SER A 56 9.63 3.03 -1.99
CA SER A 56 10.49 2.06 -2.67
C SER A 56 10.62 0.73 -1.90
N GLN A 57 10.41 0.76 -0.58
CA GLN A 57 10.36 -0.47 0.23
C GLN A 57 9.08 -1.26 -0.05
N ILE A 58 7.96 -0.60 -0.36
CA ILE A 58 6.73 -1.27 -0.82
C ILE A 58 7.03 -1.98 -2.15
N ALA A 59 7.64 -1.27 -3.11
CA ALA A 59 8.00 -1.86 -4.40
C ALA A 59 8.89 -3.10 -4.23
N ALA A 60 9.95 -3.00 -3.42
CA ALA A 60 10.85 -4.11 -3.15
C ALA A 60 10.16 -5.29 -2.44
N TRP A 61 9.20 -5.02 -1.56
CA TRP A 61 8.40 -6.05 -0.89
C TRP A 61 7.47 -6.80 -1.86
N VAL A 62 6.77 -6.08 -2.75
CA VAL A 62 5.85 -6.70 -3.72
C VAL A 62 6.59 -7.64 -4.69
N VAL A 63 7.78 -7.26 -5.14
CA VAL A 63 8.59 -8.09 -6.07
C VAL A 63 9.34 -9.22 -5.35
N GLY A 64 9.13 -9.40 -4.04
CA GLY A 64 9.77 -10.45 -3.24
C GLY A 64 11.24 -10.20 -2.90
N ALA A 65 11.76 -9.01 -3.16
CA ALA A 65 13.13 -8.62 -2.81
C ALA A 65 13.31 -8.28 -1.32
N MET A 66 12.21 -8.12 -0.57
CA MET A 66 12.22 -7.94 0.88
C MET A 66 11.33 -9.00 1.56
N THR A 67 11.95 -9.92 2.30
CA THR A 67 11.24 -10.85 3.21
C THR A 67 11.05 -10.19 4.57
N LYS A 68 9.97 -9.43 4.72
CA LYS A 68 9.43 -9.08 6.05
C LYS A 68 7.91 -9.29 6.04
N LEU A 69 7.46 -10.37 6.68
CA LEU A 69 6.10 -10.45 7.25
C LEU A 69 6.11 -9.72 8.60
N PRO A 70 4.99 -9.12 9.05
CA PRO A 70 4.97 -8.35 10.29
C PRO A 70 5.27 -9.26 11.49
N PRO A 71 6.15 -8.88 12.44
CA PRO A 71 6.03 -9.38 13.79
C PRO A 71 4.71 -8.82 14.32
N ASN A 72 3.72 -9.69 14.47
CA ASN A 72 2.56 -9.41 15.29
C ASN A 72 2.99 -9.51 16.76
N ASP A 73 3.74 -8.52 17.26
CA ASP A 73 3.99 -8.29 18.69
C ASP A 73 4.39 -6.83 18.93
N GLY A 74 3.46 -6.09 19.54
CA GLY A 74 3.58 -4.69 19.95
C GLY A 74 2.22 -4.09 20.26
#